data_AF-A0A972V5W3-F1
#
_entry.id   AF-A0A972V5W3-F1
#
_cell.length_a   1.000
_cell.length_b   1.000
_cell.length_c   1.000
_cell.angle_alpha   90.00
_cell.angle_beta   90.00
_cell.angle_gamma   90.00
#
_symmetry.space_group_name_H-M   'P 1'
#
loop_
_entity.id
_entity.type
_entity.pdbx_description
1 polymer ?
#
loop_
_entity_poly.entity_id
_entity_poly.type
_entity_poly.pdbx_seq_one_letter_code
_entity_poly.pdbx_strand_id
1 'polypeptide(L)'
;MVWTAVKSHYSVTTPETKPEIWVNPWVRAAYVSAGPVEKVRPGRGQLFAALIVLAVVISRPAFAQSEDETAEPPPEPFQTEIPIDCPEGETCWIVNHVDRDRSRSALDYKCGHVTKDRQRGTDFAIGSEKAIRRGIPVLASAPGVIVGVRNTEDDNFSGTQDKPPTGKLNCGNGVMIEHQEGWTTQYCHLRKGSVTAKKDQEVTGGQVIGAVGLSGKTDFPHLSFTVRHKKTIVDSFIGLEPSNECSLGAQQLWKSPNDPILSYRGPEIERGGFSDIRPNKEGSPPQNDARPVISRQTRAIYLWSDFIGLRPDDEIWFRVFAPAGDQIMEHSLSIKRHHFSKRIFVEFQKRWILWPDGEYRGTVTLRRHQGNDVKDYPVEHSVEMR
;
A
#
# COMPACT_ATOMS: atom_id res chain seq x y z
N MET A 1 15.69 41.80 42.81
CA MET A 1 15.51 42.80 41.74
C MET A 1 14.93 42.10 40.54
N VAL A 2 13.74 42.54 40.15
CA VAL A 2 12.94 42.06 39.02
C VAL A 2 13.58 42.56 37.72
N TRP A 3 13.74 41.71 36.71
CA TRP A 3 13.78 42.16 35.33
C TRP A 3 12.97 41.24 34.42
N THR A 4 12.15 41.93 33.65
CA THR A 4 10.93 41.53 32.96
C THR A 4 11.23 40.91 31.59
N ALA A 5 10.41 39.95 31.19
CA ALA A 5 10.43 39.36 29.84
C ALA A 5 10.01 40.38 28.78
N VAL A 6 10.80 40.52 27.71
CA VAL A 6 10.45 41.27 26.50
C VAL A 6 9.72 40.33 25.54
N LYS A 7 8.43 40.57 25.33
CA LYS A 7 7.62 39.97 24.26
C LYS A 7 7.89 40.71 22.95
N SER A 8 8.53 40.07 21.97
CA SER A 8 8.55 40.57 20.60
C SER A 8 7.24 40.20 19.90
N HIS A 9 6.42 41.21 19.59
CA HIS A 9 5.29 41.11 18.67
C HIS A 9 5.83 41.11 17.24
N TYR A 10 5.59 40.04 16.49
CA TYR A 10 5.65 40.08 15.03
C TYR A 10 4.22 40.00 14.50
N SER A 11 3.74 41.14 14.02
CA SER A 11 2.56 41.27 13.17
C SER A 11 2.88 40.75 11.79
N VAL A 12 2.31 39.61 11.40
CA VAL A 12 2.25 39.17 10.01
C VAL A 12 0.85 39.45 9.50
N THR A 13 0.77 40.44 8.62
CA THR A 13 -0.40 40.77 7.80
C THR A 13 -0.75 39.58 6.90
N THR A 14 -1.94 39.01 7.07
CA THR A 14 -2.52 38.01 6.16
C THR A 14 -3.17 38.74 4.97
N PRO A 15 -2.80 38.45 3.71
CA PRO A 15 -3.65 38.76 2.58
C PRO A 15 -4.80 37.75 2.56
N GLU A 16 -6.03 38.25 2.61
CA GLU A 16 -7.22 37.49 2.27
C GLU A 16 -7.14 37.02 0.82
N THR A 17 -6.96 35.73 0.59
CA THR A 17 -7.25 35.10 -0.70
C THR A 17 -8.38 34.12 -0.49
N LYS A 18 -9.58 34.53 -0.91
CA LYS A 18 -10.77 33.68 -1.04
C LYS A 18 -10.45 32.53 -2.01
N PRO A 19 -10.80 31.27 -1.72
CA PRO A 19 -10.77 30.23 -2.74
C PRO A 19 -11.93 30.47 -3.73
N GLU A 20 -11.56 30.75 -4.99
CA GLU A 20 -12.47 30.74 -6.13
C GLU A 20 -13.07 29.35 -6.33
N ILE A 21 -14.40 29.32 -6.32
CA ILE A 21 -15.22 28.18 -6.71
C ILE A 21 -15.16 28.08 -8.23
N TRP A 22 -14.42 27.11 -8.75
CA TRP A 22 -14.45 26.78 -10.17
C TRP A 22 -15.67 25.91 -10.47
N VAL A 23 -16.68 26.55 -11.07
CA VAL A 23 -17.87 25.94 -11.65
C VAL A 23 -17.48 25.20 -12.93
N ASN A 24 -17.91 23.95 -13.04
CA ASN A 24 -17.65 23.03 -14.15
C ASN A 24 -18.52 23.40 -15.39
N PRO A 25 -17.96 23.64 -16.60
CA PRO A 25 -18.72 24.17 -17.74
C PRO A 25 -19.37 23.09 -18.64
N TRP A 26 -19.74 21.93 -18.11
CA TRP A 26 -20.43 20.89 -18.88
C TRP A 26 -21.71 20.43 -18.19
N VAL A 27 -22.74 21.29 -18.25
CA VAL A 27 -24.13 20.92 -18.04
C VAL A 27 -24.92 21.40 -19.25
N ARG A 28 -25.13 20.52 -20.22
CA ARG A 28 -26.26 20.59 -21.16
C ARG A 28 -27.07 19.31 -20.96
N ALA A 29 -28.00 19.36 -20.01
CA ALA A 29 -29.05 18.36 -19.92
C ALA A 29 -30.21 18.82 -20.81
N ALA A 30 -30.45 18.08 -21.89
CA ALA A 30 -31.66 18.18 -22.68
C ALA A 30 -32.83 17.63 -21.84
N TYR A 31 -33.78 18.50 -21.50
CA TYR A 31 -35.10 18.09 -21.01
C TYR A 31 -35.95 17.71 -22.23
N VAL A 32 -36.26 16.42 -22.39
CA VAL A 32 -37.38 15.97 -23.20
C VAL A 32 -38.52 15.66 -22.25
N SER A 33 -39.61 16.42 -22.40
CA SER A 33 -40.86 16.25 -21.67
C SER A 33 -41.58 14.97 -22.09
N ALA A 34 -41.92 14.12 -21.13
CA ALA A 34 -42.86 13.02 -21.33
C ALA A 34 -44.29 13.58 -21.47
N GLY A 35 -44.95 13.28 -22.59
CA GLY A 35 -46.37 13.52 -22.82
C GLY A 35 -47.23 12.39 -22.20
N PRO A 36 -48.54 12.64 -21.98
CA PRO A 36 -49.37 11.79 -21.13
C PRO A 36 -49.91 10.53 -21.82
N VAL A 37 -50.09 9.50 -20.99
CA VAL A 37 -50.66 8.18 -21.32
C VAL A 37 -52.17 8.28 -21.49
N GLU A 38 -52.68 7.86 -22.64
CA GLU A 38 -54.12 7.76 -22.93
C GLU A 38 -54.62 6.31 -22.75
N LYS A 39 -55.69 6.16 -21.97
CA LYS A 39 -56.37 4.88 -21.67
C LYS A 39 -57.32 4.49 -22.80
N VAL A 40 -57.17 3.30 -23.38
CA VAL A 40 -58.17 2.69 -24.27
C VAL A 40 -58.93 1.57 -23.53
N ARG A 41 -60.27 1.67 -23.55
CA ARG A 41 -61.22 0.68 -23.03
C ARG A 41 -61.42 -0.47 -24.03
N PRO A 42 -61.74 -1.72 -23.60
CA PRO A 42 -62.11 -2.78 -24.53
C PRO A 42 -63.62 -2.77 -24.81
N GLY A 43 -63.98 -2.73 -26.10
CA GLY A 43 -65.34 -2.93 -26.59
C GLY A 43 -65.59 -4.39 -26.97
N ARG A 44 -66.76 -4.89 -26.58
CA ARG A 44 -67.29 -6.25 -26.78
C ARG A 44 -67.84 -6.46 -28.20
N GLY A 45 -67.66 -7.66 -28.73
CA GLY A 45 -68.63 -8.38 -29.56
C GLY A 45 -68.45 -8.25 -31.07
N GLN A 46 -68.32 -9.37 -31.78
CA GLN A 46 -69.45 -10.15 -32.31
C GLN A 46 -68.94 -11.38 -33.08
N LEU A 47 -69.67 -12.49 -32.94
CA LEU A 47 -69.48 -13.73 -33.66
C LEU A 47 -69.85 -13.57 -35.13
N PHE A 48 -69.00 -14.05 -36.03
CA PHE A 48 -69.41 -14.51 -37.35
C PHE A 48 -68.78 -15.88 -37.61
N ALA A 49 -69.64 -16.88 -37.70
CA ALA A 49 -69.30 -18.22 -38.18
C ALA A 49 -69.11 -18.15 -39.70
N ALA A 50 -67.94 -18.57 -40.18
CA ALA A 50 -67.71 -18.82 -41.59
C ALA A 50 -67.02 -20.18 -41.73
N LEU A 51 -67.71 -21.10 -42.40
CA LEU A 51 -67.20 -22.39 -42.87
C LEU A 51 -65.98 -22.15 -43.76
N ILE A 52 -64.81 -22.61 -43.32
CA ILE A 52 -63.61 -22.69 -44.16
C ILE A 52 -63.41 -24.15 -44.56
N VAL A 53 -63.45 -24.35 -45.88
CA VAL A 53 -63.12 -25.59 -46.58
C VAL A 53 -61.66 -25.96 -46.29
N LEU A 54 -61.44 -27.18 -45.80
CA LEU A 54 -60.13 -27.73 -45.46
C LEU A 54 -59.32 -28.00 -46.74
N ALA A 55 -58.48 -27.06 -47.14
CA ALA A 55 -57.38 -27.33 -48.08
C ALA A 55 -56.14 -27.68 -47.25
N VAL A 56 -55.79 -28.97 -47.21
CA VAL A 56 -54.54 -29.45 -46.62
C VAL A 56 -53.38 -29.01 -47.51
N VAL A 57 -52.80 -27.85 -47.21
CA VAL A 57 -51.47 -27.48 -47.70
C VAL A 57 -50.48 -28.14 -46.75
N ILE A 58 -49.69 -29.09 -47.28
CA ILE A 58 -48.56 -29.68 -46.56
C ILE A 58 -47.47 -28.61 -46.49
N SER A 59 -47.56 -27.74 -45.48
CA SER A 59 -46.46 -26.87 -45.08
C SER A 59 -45.35 -27.75 -44.52
N ARG A 60 -44.28 -27.91 -45.31
CA ARG A 60 -42.99 -28.39 -44.76
C ARG A 60 -42.65 -27.48 -43.58
N PRO A 61 -42.31 -28.00 -42.40
CA PRO A 61 -41.77 -27.14 -41.36
C PRO A 61 -40.47 -26.57 -41.91
N ALA A 62 -40.46 -25.26 -42.17
CA ALA A 62 -39.21 -24.53 -42.20
C ALA A 62 -38.65 -24.69 -40.79
N PHE A 63 -37.62 -25.52 -40.65
CA PHE A 63 -36.73 -25.46 -39.50
C PHE A 63 -36.18 -24.03 -39.49
N ALA A 64 -36.83 -23.15 -38.74
CA ALA A 64 -36.20 -21.94 -38.27
C ALA A 64 -35.06 -22.44 -37.39
N GLN A 65 -33.83 -22.37 -37.90
CA GLN A 65 -32.66 -22.40 -37.06
C GLN A 65 -32.85 -21.23 -36.10
N SER A 66 -33.15 -21.54 -34.83
CA SER A 66 -32.84 -20.61 -33.77
C SER A 66 -31.34 -20.39 -33.86
N GLU A 67 -30.93 -19.25 -34.41
CA GLU A 67 -29.65 -18.67 -34.08
C GLU A 67 -29.72 -18.48 -32.57
N ASP A 68 -29.23 -19.48 -31.85
CA ASP A 68 -28.91 -19.39 -30.44
C ASP A 68 -27.81 -18.34 -30.40
N GLU A 69 -28.24 -17.08 -30.26
CA GLU A 69 -27.39 -15.94 -29.97
C GLU A 69 -26.71 -16.34 -28.67
N THR A 70 -25.53 -16.96 -28.79
CA THR A 70 -24.69 -17.33 -27.66
C THR A 70 -24.35 -16.02 -26.99
N ALA A 71 -25.17 -15.63 -26.01
CA ALA A 71 -24.95 -14.46 -25.20
C ALA A 71 -23.52 -14.58 -24.70
N GLU A 72 -22.68 -13.64 -25.13
CA GLU A 72 -21.29 -13.58 -24.73
C GLU A 72 -21.28 -13.66 -23.20
N PRO A 73 -20.51 -14.59 -22.60
CA PRO A 73 -20.49 -14.73 -21.16
C PRO A 73 -20.22 -13.35 -20.55
N PRO A 74 -20.91 -12.99 -19.45
CA PRO A 74 -20.70 -11.68 -18.85
C PRO A 74 -19.20 -11.47 -18.61
N PRO A 75 -18.67 -10.26 -18.89
CA PRO A 75 -17.25 -10.01 -18.78
C PRO A 75 -16.77 -10.45 -17.40
N GLU A 76 -15.64 -11.15 -17.36
CA GLU A 76 -15.06 -11.58 -16.10
C GLU A 76 -14.84 -10.36 -15.20
N PRO A 77 -15.15 -10.45 -13.90
CA PRO A 77 -14.98 -9.34 -12.99
C PRO A 77 -13.51 -8.90 -13.00
N PHE A 78 -13.27 -7.59 -12.97
CA PHE A 78 -11.92 -7.04 -12.96
C PHE A 78 -11.11 -7.61 -11.78
N GLN A 79 -9.99 -8.25 -12.10
CA GLN A 79 -9.04 -8.79 -11.14
C GLN A 79 -7.62 -8.29 -11.44
N THR A 80 -6.79 -8.34 -10.42
CA THR A 80 -5.40 -7.91 -10.40
C THR A 80 -4.50 -9.05 -9.99
N GLU A 81 -3.44 -9.25 -10.76
CA GLU A 81 -2.31 -10.11 -10.45
C GLU A 81 -1.30 -9.37 -9.55
N ILE A 82 -0.32 -10.09 -9.00
CA ILE A 82 0.74 -9.49 -8.19
C ILE A 82 1.56 -8.53 -9.07
N PRO A 83 1.68 -7.24 -8.71
CA PRO A 83 2.27 -6.22 -9.58
C PRO A 83 3.81 -6.17 -9.50
N ILE A 84 4.43 -7.13 -8.82
CA ILE A 84 5.87 -7.15 -8.54
C ILE A 84 6.40 -8.58 -8.69
N ASP A 85 7.48 -8.73 -9.46
CA ASP A 85 8.14 -10.02 -9.67
C ASP A 85 9.32 -10.14 -8.69
N CYS A 86 9.10 -10.80 -7.56
CA CYS A 86 10.11 -10.95 -6.52
C CYS A 86 10.95 -12.21 -6.78
N PRO A 87 12.25 -12.07 -7.11
CA PRO A 87 13.09 -13.20 -7.48
C PRO A 87 13.23 -14.22 -6.34
N GLU A 88 13.46 -15.49 -6.68
CA GLU A 88 13.72 -16.54 -5.71
C GLU A 88 14.86 -16.16 -4.73
N GLY A 89 14.60 -16.35 -3.43
CA GLY A 89 15.52 -16.01 -2.35
C GLY A 89 15.53 -14.53 -1.95
N GLU A 90 14.76 -13.67 -2.61
CA GLU A 90 14.53 -12.29 -2.19
C GLU A 90 13.19 -12.17 -1.46
N THR A 91 13.12 -11.32 -0.43
CA THR A 91 11.89 -11.08 0.32
C THR A 91 11.19 -9.82 -0.16
N CYS A 92 9.94 -9.97 -0.56
CA CYS A 92 8.99 -8.87 -0.73
C CYS A 92 7.78 -9.10 0.16
N TRP A 93 7.19 -8.02 0.64
CA TRP A 93 5.98 -8.07 1.44
C TRP A 93 5.25 -6.73 1.38
N ILE A 94 4.00 -6.74 1.82
CA ILE A 94 3.24 -5.51 1.97
C ILE A 94 3.62 -4.85 3.30
N VAL A 95 4.10 -3.62 3.23
CA VAL A 95 4.49 -2.80 4.39
C VAL A 95 3.44 -1.73 4.74
N ASN A 96 2.52 -1.45 3.81
CA ASN A 96 1.51 -0.41 3.96
C ASN A 96 0.28 -0.80 3.13
N HIS A 97 -0.87 -0.93 3.78
CA HIS A 97 -2.15 -1.20 3.11
C HIS A 97 -2.90 0.09 2.80
N VAL A 98 -3.90 0.01 1.92
CA VAL A 98 -4.83 1.12 1.68
C VAL A 98 -5.49 1.54 2.99
N ASP A 99 -5.57 2.86 3.22
CA ASP A 99 -6.33 3.41 4.32
C ASP A 99 -7.80 3.41 3.96
N ARG A 100 -8.57 2.55 4.62
CA ARG A 100 -10.02 2.47 4.43
C ARG A 100 -10.78 3.42 5.35
N ASP A 101 -10.10 3.97 6.36
CA ASP A 101 -10.69 4.95 7.27
C ASP A 101 -10.55 6.36 6.69
N ARG A 102 -11.59 7.17 6.83
CA ARG A 102 -11.54 8.60 6.47
C ARG A 102 -11.08 9.47 7.63
N SER A 103 -10.95 8.90 8.83
CA SER A 103 -10.41 9.53 10.02
C SER A 103 -8.88 9.50 10.02
N ARG A 104 -8.28 10.30 10.91
CA ARG A 104 -6.80 10.34 11.08
C ARG A 104 -6.22 9.09 11.76
N SER A 105 -7.06 8.16 12.20
CA SER A 105 -6.62 6.95 12.91
C SER A 105 -5.93 5.96 11.98
N ALA A 106 -6.27 6.01 10.69
CA ALA A 106 -5.80 5.15 9.61
C ALA A 106 -5.96 3.64 9.91
N LEU A 107 -6.83 2.98 9.16
CA LEU A 107 -7.10 1.55 9.34
C LEU A 107 -6.90 0.79 8.03
N ASP A 108 -6.31 -0.40 8.13
CA ASP A 108 -6.20 -1.35 7.02
C ASP A 108 -7.45 -2.26 6.93
N TYR A 109 -7.53 -3.14 5.93
CA TYR A 109 -8.66 -4.05 5.75
C TYR A 109 -8.95 -4.97 6.95
N LYS A 110 -7.95 -5.26 7.80
CA LYS A 110 -8.11 -6.00 9.06
C LYS A 110 -8.31 -5.11 10.27
N CYS A 111 -8.62 -3.83 10.07
CA CYS A 111 -8.71 -2.81 11.11
C CYS A 111 -7.41 -2.69 11.93
N GLY A 112 -6.28 -3.00 11.30
CA GLY A 112 -4.96 -2.74 11.85
C GLY A 112 -4.39 -1.41 11.44
N HIS A 113 -3.22 -1.11 12.00
CA HIS A 113 -2.51 0.15 11.78
C HIS A 113 -1.28 -0.06 10.89
N VAL A 114 -1.29 -1.09 10.04
CA VAL A 114 -0.31 -1.28 8.97
C VAL A 114 -0.75 -0.43 7.76
N THR A 115 -1.09 0.83 8.04
CA THR A 115 -1.47 1.84 7.05
C THR A 115 -1.15 3.25 7.56
N LYS A 116 -0.99 4.22 6.65
CA LYS A 116 -0.84 5.65 6.96
C LYS A 116 -2.14 6.40 6.67
N ASP A 117 -2.37 7.52 7.37
CA ASP A 117 -3.50 8.42 7.08
C ASP A 117 -3.54 8.81 5.59
N ARG A 118 -4.66 8.53 4.94
CA ARG A 118 -4.93 8.74 3.51
C ARG A 118 -4.01 7.95 2.57
N GLN A 119 -3.49 6.81 3.01
CA GLN A 119 -2.78 5.89 2.13
C GLN A 119 -3.72 5.41 1.02
N ARG A 120 -3.32 5.62 -0.24
CA ARG A 120 -4.18 5.38 -1.41
C ARG A 120 -3.96 4.02 -2.07
N GLY A 121 -2.82 3.39 -1.80
CA GLY A 121 -2.41 2.16 -2.46
C GLY A 121 -1.73 1.20 -1.49
N THR A 122 -1.45 0.01 -1.98
CA THR A 122 -0.67 -1.00 -1.27
C THR A 122 0.81 -0.80 -1.61
N ASP A 123 1.67 -0.70 -0.60
CA ASP A 123 3.11 -0.56 -0.78
C ASP A 123 3.81 -1.92 -0.57
N PHE A 124 4.53 -2.38 -1.58
CA PHE A 124 5.32 -3.61 -1.57
C PHE A 124 6.79 -3.26 -1.31
N ALA A 125 7.29 -3.59 -0.12
CA ALA A 125 8.68 -3.41 0.28
C ALA A 125 9.58 -4.51 -0.29
N ILE A 126 10.88 -4.21 -0.37
CA ILE A 126 11.92 -5.13 -0.82
C ILE A 126 13.00 -5.21 0.27
N GLY A 127 13.28 -6.42 0.76
CA GLY A 127 14.18 -6.63 1.91
C GLY A 127 15.67 -6.69 1.57
N SER A 128 16.02 -6.71 0.29
CA SER A 128 17.39 -6.97 -0.16
C SER A 128 17.95 -5.83 -0.98
N GLU A 129 19.04 -5.25 -0.49
CA GLU A 129 19.78 -4.24 -1.27
C GLU A 129 20.30 -4.79 -2.60
N LYS A 130 20.64 -6.09 -2.66
CA LYS A 130 21.06 -6.73 -3.89
C LYS A 130 19.90 -6.79 -4.89
N ALA A 131 18.72 -7.17 -4.43
CA ALA A 131 17.49 -7.16 -5.21
C ALA A 131 17.18 -5.74 -5.71
N ILE A 132 17.23 -4.77 -4.81
CA ILE A 132 17.08 -3.35 -5.12
C ILE A 132 18.08 -2.98 -6.20
N ARG A 133 19.39 -3.19 -6.04
CA ARG A 133 20.40 -2.81 -7.06
C ARG A 133 20.13 -3.46 -8.42
N ARG A 134 19.79 -4.74 -8.46
CA ARG A 134 19.44 -5.47 -9.70
C ARG A 134 18.22 -4.90 -10.41
N GLY A 135 17.29 -4.30 -9.66
CA GLY A 135 16.03 -3.78 -10.18
C GLY A 135 14.98 -4.87 -10.19
N ILE A 136 14.05 -4.79 -9.24
CA ILE A 136 12.93 -5.72 -9.15
C ILE A 136 11.90 -5.38 -10.23
N PRO A 137 11.54 -6.31 -11.13
CA PRO A 137 10.56 -6.03 -12.17
C PRO A 137 9.19 -5.67 -11.59
N VAL A 138 8.58 -4.64 -12.17
CA VAL A 138 7.19 -4.25 -11.91
C VAL A 138 6.35 -4.72 -13.08
N LEU A 139 5.26 -5.41 -12.77
CA LEU A 139 4.38 -6.06 -13.74
C LEU A 139 3.06 -5.31 -13.85
N ALA A 140 2.50 -5.25 -15.06
CA ALA A 140 1.12 -4.85 -15.24
C ALA A 140 0.22 -5.89 -14.56
N SER A 141 -0.59 -5.47 -13.58
CA SER A 141 -1.44 -6.37 -12.79
C SER A 141 -2.64 -6.89 -13.58
N ALA A 142 -2.99 -6.28 -14.71
CA ALA A 142 -4.13 -6.63 -15.55
C ALA A 142 -3.91 -6.10 -16.98
N PRO A 143 -4.53 -6.71 -17.99
CA PRO A 143 -4.47 -6.21 -19.36
C PRO A 143 -5.11 -4.82 -19.48
N GLY A 144 -4.57 -3.96 -20.33
CA GLY A 144 -5.09 -2.60 -20.52
C GLY A 144 -4.23 -1.72 -21.42
N VAL A 145 -4.50 -0.42 -21.40
CA VAL A 145 -3.80 0.60 -22.20
C VAL A 145 -3.06 1.55 -21.26
N ILE A 146 -1.79 1.82 -21.56
CA ILE A 146 -1.01 2.78 -20.78
C ILE A 146 -1.45 4.20 -21.10
N VAL A 147 -1.98 4.89 -20.10
CA VAL A 147 -2.51 6.27 -20.24
C VAL A 147 -1.60 7.33 -19.61
N GLY A 148 -0.62 6.91 -18.80
CA GLY A 148 0.35 7.81 -18.18
C GLY A 148 1.71 7.16 -17.95
N VAL A 149 2.78 7.91 -18.25
CA VAL A 149 4.17 7.50 -18.05
C VAL A 149 4.97 8.68 -17.50
N ARG A 150 5.83 8.42 -16.52
CA ARG A 150 6.93 9.29 -16.12
C ARG A 150 8.18 8.44 -15.87
N ASN A 151 9.34 8.89 -16.37
CA ASN A 151 10.56 8.08 -16.35
C ASN A 151 11.88 8.88 -16.16
N THR A 152 11.79 10.17 -15.82
CA THR A 152 12.94 11.09 -15.77
C THR A 152 13.31 11.55 -14.38
N GLU A 153 12.50 11.29 -13.36
CA GLU A 153 12.75 11.70 -11.98
C GLU A 153 13.93 10.93 -11.40
N ASP A 154 14.83 11.62 -10.70
CA ASP A 154 15.97 10.98 -10.04
C ASP A 154 15.55 10.10 -8.86
N ASP A 155 16.22 8.96 -8.73
CA ASP A 155 16.14 8.12 -7.54
C ASP A 155 16.99 8.70 -6.42
N ASN A 156 16.49 8.69 -5.17
CA ASN A 156 17.21 9.20 -4.01
C ASN A 156 18.05 8.14 -3.28
N PHE A 157 18.78 7.27 -4.01
CA PHE A 157 19.57 6.21 -3.37
C PHE A 157 20.72 6.73 -2.49
N SER A 158 21.18 7.96 -2.71
CA SER A 158 22.21 8.61 -1.89
C SER A 158 21.68 9.24 -0.60
N GLY A 159 20.36 9.37 -0.44
CA GLY A 159 19.73 10.07 0.69
C GLY A 159 19.97 11.58 0.71
N THR A 160 20.40 12.17 -0.41
CA THR A 160 20.83 13.58 -0.49
C THR A 160 19.84 14.49 -1.25
N GLN A 161 18.57 14.13 -1.34
CA GLN A 161 17.58 15.05 -1.91
C GLN A 161 17.39 16.27 -1.00
N ASP A 162 17.80 17.44 -1.49
CA ASP A 162 17.67 18.73 -0.79
C ASP A 162 16.22 19.09 -0.43
N LYS A 163 15.24 18.57 -1.19
CA LYS A 163 13.82 18.72 -0.88
C LYS A 163 12.98 17.58 -1.46
N PRO A 164 12.07 16.96 -0.67
CA PRO A 164 11.20 15.92 -1.19
C PRO A 164 10.24 16.49 -2.26
N PRO A 165 9.94 15.72 -3.33
CA PRO A 165 9.02 16.13 -4.38
C PRO A 165 7.61 16.44 -3.86
N THR A 166 6.90 17.38 -4.52
CA THR A 166 5.53 17.79 -4.13
C THR A 166 4.53 17.67 -5.28
N GLY A 167 3.26 17.44 -4.96
CA GLY A 167 2.15 17.44 -5.92
C GLY A 167 2.19 16.24 -6.87
N LYS A 168 2.18 16.49 -8.19
CA LYS A 168 2.18 15.43 -9.22
C LYS A 168 3.44 14.55 -9.20
N LEU A 169 4.53 15.07 -8.62
CA LEU A 169 5.81 14.37 -8.49
C LEU A 169 5.87 13.45 -7.28
N ASN A 170 4.84 13.42 -6.42
CA ASN A 170 4.81 12.51 -5.26
C ASN A 170 5.00 11.05 -5.70
N CYS A 171 4.38 10.65 -6.81
CA CYS A 171 4.49 9.31 -7.39
C CYS A 171 5.88 9.02 -8.00
N GLY A 172 6.73 10.04 -8.22
CA GLY A 172 8.00 9.85 -8.93
C GLY A 172 7.80 9.36 -10.36
N ASN A 173 8.72 8.51 -10.84
CA ASN A 173 8.51 7.75 -12.06
C ASN A 173 7.41 6.71 -11.84
N GLY A 174 6.62 6.47 -12.87
CA GLY A 174 5.47 5.63 -12.75
C GLY A 174 4.74 5.39 -14.05
N VAL A 175 3.86 4.40 -13.99
CA VAL A 175 2.95 4.01 -15.08
C VAL A 175 1.53 4.07 -14.56
N MET A 176 0.60 4.49 -15.41
CA MET A 176 -0.84 4.38 -15.15
C MET A 176 -1.47 3.64 -16.32
N ILE A 177 -2.22 2.59 -16.02
CA ILE A 177 -2.90 1.74 -16.99
C ILE A 177 -4.41 1.94 -16.81
N GLU A 178 -5.11 2.18 -17.90
CA GLU A 178 -6.56 2.14 -17.98
C GLU A 178 -7.00 0.75 -18.46
N HIS A 179 -8.00 0.22 -17.78
CA HIS A 179 -8.59 -1.07 -18.06
C HIS A 179 -10.06 -0.86 -18.47
N GLN A 180 -10.72 -1.95 -18.83
CA GLN A 180 -12.14 -1.92 -19.15
C GLN A 180 -12.99 -1.38 -17.98
N GLU A 181 -14.20 -0.93 -18.29
CA GLU A 181 -15.22 -0.51 -17.31
C GLU A 181 -14.80 0.63 -16.35
N GLY A 182 -13.77 1.39 -16.71
CA GLY A 182 -13.31 2.55 -15.94
C GLY A 182 -12.41 2.20 -14.76
N TRP A 183 -11.83 1.00 -14.77
CA TRP A 183 -10.76 0.61 -13.86
C TRP A 183 -9.43 1.22 -14.27
N THR A 184 -8.61 1.60 -13.29
CA THR A 184 -7.23 2.07 -13.54
C THR A 184 -6.29 1.53 -12.46
N THR A 185 -5.08 1.18 -12.86
CA THR A 185 -3.98 0.83 -11.94
C THR A 185 -2.84 1.83 -12.09
N GLN A 186 -2.20 2.16 -10.98
CA GLN A 186 -1.08 3.10 -10.94
C GLN A 186 0.09 2.52 -10.16
N TYR A 187 1.28 2.62 -10.75
CA TYR A 187 2.54 2.07 -10.26
C TYR A 187 3.49 3.24 -10.05
N CYS A 188 3.93 3.49 -8.83
CA CYS A 188 4.76 4.64 -8.46
C CYS A 188 6.13 4.22 -7.93
N HIS A 189 7.01 5.21 -7.80
CA HIS A 189 8.37 5.09 -7.26
C HIS A 189 9.29 4.21 -8.11
N LEU A 190 9.05 4.18 -9.42
CA LEU A 190 9.85 3.38 -10.35
C LEU A 190 11.26 3.97 -10.51
N ARG A 191 12.22 3.12 -10.90
CA ARG A 191 13.60 3.54 -11.15
C ARG A 191 13.67 4.43 -12.38
N LYS A 192 14.47 5.49 -12.31
CA LYS A 192 14.76 6.36 -13.43
C LYS A 192 15.25 5.56 -14.64
N GLY A 193 14.65 5.81 -15.80
CA GLY A 193 15.00 5.14 -17.04
C GLY A 193 14.52 3.69 -17.15
N SER A 194 13.90 3.10 -16.11
CA SER A 194 13.46 1.69 -16.16
C SER A 194 12.13 1.48 -16.86
N VAL A 195 11.28 2.51 -16.97
CA VAL A 195 9.98 2.38 -17.64
C VAL A 195 10.20 2.26 -19.14
N THR A 196 10.01 1.04 -19.65
CA THR A 196 10.17 0.72 -21.08
C THR A 196 8.88 0.94 -21.87
N ALA A 197 7.75 0.96 -21.17
CA ALA A 197 6.43 1.03 -21.77
C ALA A 197 6.06 2.47 -22.18
N LYS A 198 5.29 2.61 -23.26
CA LYS A 198 4.94 3.90 -23.86
C LYS A 198 3.49 4.24 -23.63
N LYS A 199 3.17 5.53 -23.65
CA LYS A 199 1.78 5.98 -23.69
C LYS A 199 1.06 5.40 -24.92
N ASP A 200 -0.21 5.05 -24.74
CA ASP A 200 -1.12 4.46 -25.72
C ASP A 200 -0.74 3.03 -26.15
N GLN A 201 0.23 2.41 -25.46
CA GLN A 201 0.59 1.00 -25.66
C GLN A 201 -0.38 0.08 -24.92
N GLU A 202 -0.83 -0.98 -25.59
CA GLU A 202 -1.52 -2.11 -24.98
C GLU A 202 -0.54 -3.03 -24.25
N VAL A 203 -0.95 -3.51 -23.08
CA VAL A 203 -0.18 -4.45 -22.26
C VAL A 203 -1.05 -5.59 -21.77
N THR A 204 -0.46 -6.76 -21.58
CA THR A 204 -1.11 -7.91 -20.94
C THR A 204 -0.82 -7.94 -19.44
N GLY A 205 -1.65 -8.66 -18.67
CA GLY A 205 -1.29 -9.02 -17.30
C GLY A 205 0.06 -9.75 -17.25
N GLY A 206 0.87 -9.46 -16.24
CA GLY A 206 2.22 -10.01 -16.05
C GLY A 206 3.31 -9.38 -16.94
N GLN A 207 2.98 -8.45 -17.85
CA GLN A 207 3.99 -7.79 -18.67
C GLN A 207 4.85 -6.83 -17.82
N VAL A 208 6.18 -6.90 -17.98
CA VAL A 208 7.11 -5.96 -17.34
C VAL A 208 6.90 -4.55 -17.88
N ILE A 209 6.67 -3.59 -16.97
CA ILE A 209 6.43 -2.18 -17.28
C ILE A 209 7.48 -1.23 -16.65
N GLY A 210 8.37 -1.75 -15.82
CA GLY A 210 9.47 -1.00 -15.24
C GLY A 210 10.20 -1.80 -14.15
N ALA A 211 10.98 -1.11 -13.33
CA ALA A 211 11.61 -1.69 -12.16
C ALA A 211 11.40 -0.80 -10.92
N VAL A 212 11.39 -1.41 -9.74
CA VAL A 212 11.30 -0.67 -8.47
C VAL A 212 12.51 0.24 -8.30
N GLY A 213 12.23 1.46 -7.86
CA GLY A 213 13.22 2.50 -7.61
C GLY A 213 13.00 3.21 -6.27
N LEU A 214 13.45 4.45 -6.22
CA LEU A 214 13.39 5.36 -5.09
C LEU A 214 13.12 6.79 -5.58
N SER A 215 12.34 6.94 -6.65
CA SER A 215 11.98 8.24 -7.21
C SER A 215 10.69 8.79 -6.57
N GLY A 216 10.52 10.11 -6.58
CA GLY A 216 9.35 10.75 -5.98
C GLY A 216 9.45 10.92 -4.48
N LYS A 217 8.30 11.04 -3.80
CA LYS A 217 8.23 11.27 -2.35
C LYS A 217 8.20 9.93 -1.60
N THR A 218 9.36 9.32 -1.45
CA THR A 218 9.56 8.03 -0.77
C THR A 218 10.89 8.01 -0.03
N ASP A 219 10.93 7.31 1.11
CA ASP A 219 12.10 7.21 1.99
C ASP A 219 12.84 5.87 1.86
N PHE A 220 12.26 4.87 1.18
CA PHE A 220 12.87 3.56 0.94
C PHE A 220 12.38 2.90 -0.35
N PRO A 221 13.16 1.99 -0.96
CA PRO A 221 12.76 1.33 -2.20
C PRO A 221 11.54 0.43 -2.01
N HIS A 222 10.47 0.73 -2.73
CA HIS A 222 9.21 -0.03 -2.72
C HIS A 222 8.38 0.28 -3.97
N LEU A 223 7.39 -0.58 -4.26
CA LEU A 223 6.36 -0.30 -5.25
C LEU A 223 5.09 0.16 -4.54
N SER A 224 4.60 1.37 -4.84
CA SER A 224 3.22 1.74 -4.49
C SER A 224 2.27 1.39 -5.63
N PHE A 225 1.32 0.51 -5.36
CA PHE A 225 0.30 0.04 -6.29
C PHE A 225 -1.07 0.56 -5.88
N THR A 226 -1.72 1.34 -6.74
CA THR A 226 -3.06 1.89 -6.47
C THR A 226 -4.06 1.41 -7.50
N VAL A 227 -5.19 0.89 -7.03
CA VAL A 227 -6.34 0.53 -7.86
C VAL A 227 -7.43 1.59 -7.73
N ARG A 228 -8.07 1.95 -8.84
CA ARG A 228 -9.26 2.81 -8.84
C ARG A 228 -10.32 2.28 -9.76
N HIS A 229 -11.57 2.49 -9.37
CA HIS A 229 -12.73 2.35 -10.25
C HIS A 229 -13.42 3.70 -10.38
N LYS A 230 -13.56 4.20 -11.60
CA LYS A 230 -14.18 5.51 -11.90
C LYS A 230 -13.60 6.64 -11.04
N LYS A 231 -12.26 6.64 -10.90
CA LYS A 231 -11.43 7.59 -10.11
C LYS A 231 -11.51 7.44 -8.58
N THR A 232 -12.34 6.54 -8.05
CA THR A 232 -12.40 6.23 -6.62
C THR A 232 -11.36 5.18 -6.27
N ILE A 233 -10.61 5.38 -5.18
CA ILE A 233 -9.65 4.38 -4.66
C ILE A 233 -10.42 3.12 -4.25
N VAL A 234 -9.90 1.96 -4.65
CA VAL A 234 -10.42 0.65 -4.25
C VAL A 234 -9.31 -0.12 -3.57
N ASP A 235 -9.58 -0.64 -2.38
CA ASP A 235 -8.69 -1.58 -1.70
C ASP A 235 -8.85 -2.97 -2.34
N SER A 236 -7.78 -3.49 -2.93
CA SER A 236 -7.77 -4.81 -3.57
C SER A 236 -8.11 -5.95 -2.61
N PHE A 237 -7.94 -5.79 -1.30
CA PHE A 237 -8.33 -6.79 -0.30
C PHE A 237 -9.83 -6.82 0.01
N ILE A 238 -10.57 -5.80 -0.45
CA ILE A 238 -11.99 -5.61 -0.13
C ILE A 238 -12.86 -5.64 -1.39
N GLY A 239 -12.47 -4.90 -2.43
CA GLY A 239 -13.27 -4.69 -3.63
C GLY A 239 -14.18 -3.47 -3.55
N LEU A 240 -15.21 -3.44 -4.41
CA LEU A 240 -16.11 -2.29 -4.55
C LEU A 240 -17.11 -2.11 -3.41
N GLU A 241 -17.39 -3.19 -2.67
CA GLU A 241 -18.39 -3.23 -1.60
C GLU A 241 -17.71 -3.31 -0.23
N PRO A 242 -17.23 -2.19 0.33
CA PRO A 242 -16.58 -2.19 1.63
C PRO A 242 -17.59 -2.49 2.75
N SER A 243 -17.37 -3.58 3.48
CA SER A 243 -18.09 -3.92 4.71
C SER A 243 -17.38 -3.35 5.93
N ASN A 244 -18.05 -3.03 7.04
CA ASN A 244 -17.35 -2.64 8.28
C ASN A 244 -16.61 -3.80 8.97
N GLU A 245 -16.54 -4.96 8.32
CA GLU A 245 -15.83 -6.13 8.84
C GLU A 245 -14.32 -5.95 8.67
N CYS A 246 -13.58 -6.39 9.68
CA CYS A 246 -12.12 -6.40 9.72
C CYS A 246 -11.56 -7.66 9.05
N SER A 247 -12.00 -7.93 7.82
CA SER A 247 -11.79 -9.18 7.09
C SER A 247 -11.56 -8.92 5.58
N LEU A 248 -11.23 -9.97 4.84
CA LEU A 248 -11.20 -9.92 3.38
C LEU A 248 -12.63 -9.68 2.84
N GLY A 249 -12.76 -8.82 1.84
CA GLY A 249 -14.04 -8.60 1.19
C GLY A 249 -14.41 -9.73 0.23
N ALA A 250 -15.71 -10.00 0.09
CA ALA A 250 -16.22 -11.04 -0.80
C ALA A 250 -15.89 -10.80 -2.29
N GLN A 251 -15.65 -9.53 -2.67
CA GLN A 251 -15.31 -9.11 -4.03
C GLN A 251 -13.89 -8.58 -4.14
N GLN A 252 -12.98 -9.12 -3.33
CA GLN A 252 -11.55 -8.78 -3.39
C GLN A 252 -10.99 -8.96 -4.82
N LEU A 253 -10.03 -8.12 -5.17
CA LEU A 253 -9.55 -7.98 -6.55
C LEU A 253 -8.29 -8.80 -6.83
N TRP A 254 -7.67 -9.47 -5.86
CA TRP A 254 -6.51 -10.32 -6.12
C TRP A 254 -6.93 -11.62 -6.81
N LYS A 255 -6.33 -11.92 -7.96
CA LYS A 255 -6.56 -13.18 -8.68
C LYS A 255 -6.08 -14.40 -7.87
N SER A 256 -5.02 -14.21 -7.08
CA SER A 256 -4.41 -15.25 -6.23
C SER A 256 -4.33 -14.76 -4.77
N PRO A 257 -5.46 -14.67 -4.04
CA PRO A 257 -5.52 -14.04 -2.71
C PRO A 257 -4.71 -14.79 -1.63
N ASN A 258 -4.34 -16.04 -1.89
CA ASN A 258 -3.53 -16.88 -1.00
C ASN A 258 -2.02 -16.81 -1.31
N ASP A 259 -1.60 -15.95 -2.25
CA ASP A 259 -0.18 -15.76 -2.52
C ASP A 259 0.55 -15.31 -1.24
N PRO A 260 1.68 -15.93 -0.87
CA PRO A 260 2.43 -15.57 0.32
C PRO A 260 2.75 -14.08 0.43
N ILE A 261 2.98 -13.37 -0.68
CA ILE A 261 3.28 -11.93 -0.67
C ILE A 261 2.11 -11.08 -0.14
N LEU A 262 0.87 -11.58 -0.28
CA LEU A 262 -0.36 -10.93 0.18
C LEU A 262 -0.70 -11.25 1.64
N SER A 263 0.12 -12.08 2.30
CA SER A 263 -0.11 -12.46 3.70
C SER A 263 -0.05 -11.25 4.61
N TYR A 264 -1.07 -11.10 5.45
CA TYR A 264 -1.10 -10.03 6.45
C TYR A 264 -0.03 -10.26 7.53
N ARG A 265 0.94 -9.36 7.61
CA ARG A 265 2.06 -9.48 8.55
C ARG A 265 1.80 -8.91 9.94
N GLY A 266 0.68 -8.20 10.14
CA GLY A 266 0.35 -7.62 11.44
C GLY A 266 1.39 -6.58 11.86
N PRO A 267 1.59 -6.34 13.17
CA PRO A 267 2.69 -5.49 13.54
C PRO A 267 4.02 -6.20 13.26
N GLU A 268 4.99 -5.45 12.78
CA GLU A 268 6.25 -6.04 12.30
C GLU A 268 7.44 -5.32 12.93
N ILE A 269 8.50 -6.09 13.19
CA ILE A 269 9.82 -5.55 13.49
C ILE A 269 10.62 -5.69 12.20
N GLU A 270 10.71 -4.60 11.46
CA GLU A 270 11.21 -4.57 10.08
C GLU A 270 12.73 -4.69 10.02
N ARG A 271 13.41 -3.89 10.83
CA ARG A 271 14.87 -3.78 10.86
C ARG A 271 15.32 -3.54 12.27
N GLY A 272 16.59 -3.82 12.54
CA GLY A 272 17.21 -3.52 13.81
C GLY A 272 18.62 -4.05 13.87
N GLY A 273 19.28 -3.75 14.98
CA GLY A 273 20.62 -4.23 15.23
C GLY A 273 21.31 -3.45 16.33
N PHE A 274 22.61 -3.67 16.43
CA PHE A 274 23.46 -2.93 17.34
C PHE A 274 24.14 -1.76 16.64
N SER A 275 24.34 -0.65 17.35
CA SER A 275 25.17 0.47 16.91
C SER A 275 25.99 1.03 18.06
N ASP A 276 27.09 1.70 17.74
CA ASP A 276 27.93 2.47 18.68
C ASP A 276 27.66 3.98 18.59
N ILE A 277 26.86 4.38 17.60
CA ILE A 277 26.33 5.73 17.41
C ILE A 277 24.83 5.69 17.74
N ARG A 278 24.37 6.69 18.50
CA ARG A 278 22.96 6.83 18.87
C ARG A 278 22.08 6.90 17.62
N PRO A 279 21.11 5.98 17.45
CA PRO A 279 20.16 6.04 16.33
C PRO A 279 19.30 7.31 16.38
N ASN A 280 18.89 7.81 15.22
CA ASN A 280 17.88 8.88 15.15
C ASN A 280 16.52 8.33 15.63
N LYS A 281 15.69 9.16 16.26
CA LYS A 281 14.33 8.77 16.67
C LYS A 281 13.31 8.82 15.53
N GLU A 282 13.59 9.57 14.46
CA GLU A 282 12.73 9.61 13.29
C GLU A 282 12.96 8.36 12.43
N GLY A 283 11.95 7.50 12.34
CA GLY A 283 11.99 6.21 11.64
C GLY A 283 11.91 6.31 10.12
N SER A 284 12.40 7.40 9.50
CA SER A 284 12.49 7.51 8.04
C SER A 284 13.89 7.07 7.54
N PRO A 285 13.99 6.01 6.72
CA PRO A 285 15.25 5.54 6.08
C PRO A 285 15.95 6.59 5.18
N PRO A 286 17.26 6.43 4.86
CA PRO A 286 17.88 5.18 4.37
C PRO A 286 18.92 4.51 5.28
N GLN A 287 19.24 5.05 6.45
CA GLN A 287 20.40 4.53 7.19
C GLN A 287 20.04 3.27 8.01
N ASN A 288 20.61 2.15 7.58
CA ASN A 288 20.83 1.00 8.44
C ASN A 288 21.92 1.39 9.44
N ASP A 289 21.51 1.74 10.67
CA ASP A 289 22.44 2.11 11.74
C ASP A 289 23.19 0.89 12.31
N ALA A 290 22.80 -0.33 11.92
CA ALA A 290 23.41 -1.55 12.44
C ALA A 290 24.87 -1.66 12.00
N ARG A 291 25.72 -2.07 12.94
CA ARG A 291 27.14 -2.35 12.73
C ARG A 291 27.39 -3.83 12.93
N PRO A 292 28.04 -4.53 11.98
CA PRO A 292 28.39 -5.94 12.17
C PRO A 292 29.51 -6.12 13.20
N VAL A 293 30.35 -5.10 13.37
CA VAL A 293 31.47 -5.07 14.32
C VAL A 293 31.50 -3.71 15.02
N ILE A 294 31.68 -3.70 16.34
CA ILE A 294 31.80 -2.49 17.16
C ILE A 294 33.10 -2.56 17.98
N SER A 295 33.76 -1.41 18.16
CA SER A 295 34.97 -1.34 18.97
C SER A 295 34.69 -1.62 20.44
N ARG A 296 35.50 -2.49 21.05
CA ARG A 296 35.48 -2.77 22.50
C ARG A 296 35.75 -1.54 23.38
N GLN A 297 36.26 -0.46 22.81
CA GLN A 297 36.51 0.79 23.52
C GLN A 297 35.27 1.67 23.64
N THR A 298 34.21 1.43 22.85
CA THR A 298 33.03 2.31 22.80
C THR A 298 32.42 2.55 24.18
N ARG A 299 31.93 3.77 24.41
CA ARG A 299 31.33 4.17 25.69
C ARG A 299 29.94 3.57 25.89
N ALA A 300 29.21 3.36 24.81
CA ALA A 300 27.88 2.79 24.84
C ALA A 300 27.61 2.00 23.57
N ILE A 301 26.70 1.04 23.68
CA ILE A 301 26.09 0.35 22.55
C ILE A 301 24.59 0.67 22.58
N TYR A 302 23.96 0.61 21.42
CA TYR A 302 22.53 0.78 21.27
C TYR A 302 21.96 -0.47 20.64
N LEU A 303 20.91 -1.05 21.21
CA LEU A 303 20.06 -2.01 20.51
C LEU A 303 18.83 -1.27 20.02
N TRP A 304 18.53 -1.36 18.73
CA TRP A 304 17.44 -0.60 18.12
C TRP A 304 16.65 -1.45 17.12
N SER A 305 15.38 -1.09 16.92
CA SER A 305 14.56 -1.63 15.85
C SER A 305 13.54 -0.63 15.31
N ASP A 306 13.18 -0.80 14.04
CA ASP A 306 12.06 -0.14 13.36
C ASP A 306 10.82 -1.03 13.48
N PHE A 307 9.73 -0.45 13.98
CA PHE A 307 8.46 -1.15 14.17
C PHE A 307 7.39 -0.58 13.25
N ILE A 308 6.55 -1.45 12.70
CA ILE A 308 5.38 -1.11 11.90
C ILE A 308 4.09 -1.49 12.62
N GLY A 309 3.08 -0.61 12.55
CA GLY A 309 1.73 -0.88 13.01
C GLY A 309 1.58 -1.06 14.53
N LEU A 310 2.33 -0.30 15.33
CA LEU A 310 2.25 -0.29 16.78
C LEU A 310 0.92 0.34 17.26
N ARG A 311 0.40 -0.18 18.37
CA ARG A 311 -0.86 0.21 19.01
C ARG A 311 -0.63 0.58 20.48
N PRO A 312 -1.53 1.37 21.10
CA PRO A 312 -1.57 1.49 22.55
C PRO A 312 -1.51 0.11 23.22
N ASP A 313 -0.78 0.05 24.34
CA ASP A 313 -0.60 -1.13 25.20
C ASP A 313 0.21 -2.28 24.61
N ASP A 314 0.73 -2.13 23.38
CA ASP A 314 1.85 -2.97 22.94
C ASP A 314 3.04 -2.81 23.91
N GLU A 315 3.65 -3.92 24.29
CA GLU A 315 4.87 -3.95 25.07
C GLU A 315 6.06 -4.27 24.17
N ILE A 316 7.16 -3.56 24.36
CA ILE A 316 8.40 -3.83 23.63
C ILE A 316 9.49 -4.13 24.64
N TRP A 317 10.14 -5.27 24.45
CA TRP A 317 11.20 -5.78 25.29
C TRP A 317 12.51 -5.81 24.51
N PHE A 318 13.57 -5.29 25.11
CA PHE A 318 14.94 -5.36 24.63
C PHE A 318 15.77 -6.14 25.63
N ARG A 319 16.47 -7.18 25.18
CA ARG A 319 17.41 -7.98 26.00
C ARG A 319 18.75 -8.06 25.30
N VAL A 320 19.83 -8.00 26.07
CA VAL A 320 21.20 -8.17 25.55
C VAL A 320 21.93 -9.22 26.37
N PHE A 321 22.59 -10.13 25.64
CA PHE A 321 23.39 -11.22 26.15
C PHE A 321 24.85 -11.01 25.76
N ALA A 322 25.74 -11.12 26.73
CA ALA A 322 27.18 -11.08 26.52
C ALA A 322 27.70 -12.37 25.84
N PRO A 323 28.95 -12.41 25.36
CA PRO A 323 29.51 -13.59 24.69
C PRO A 323 29.48 -14.87 25.52
N ALA A 324 29.62 -14.75 26.84
CA ALA A 324 29.51 -15.89 27.77
C ALA A 324 28.07 -16.43 27.94
N GLY A 325 27.06 -15.74 27.38
CA GLY A 325 25.64 -16.09 27.47
C GLY A 325 24.88 -15.35 28.58
N ASP A 326 25.58 -14.63 29.46
CA ASP A 326 24.94 -13.87 30.54
C ASP A 326 24.03 -12.77 29.99
N GLN A 327 22.78 -12.71 30.45
CA GLN A 327 21.92 -11.55 30.20
C GLN A 327 22.47 -10.38 30.98
N ILE A 328 23.08 -9.43 30.27
CA ILE A 328 23.68 -8.26 30.89
C ILE A 328 22.69 -7.12 31.02
N MET A 329 21.62 -7.12 30.21
CA MET A 329 20.67 -6.00 30.11
C MET A 329 19.26 -6.43 29.71
N GLU A 330 18.27 -5.75 30.29
CA GLU A 330 16.86 -5.84 29.92
C GLU A 330 16.21 -4.46 30.07
N HIS A 331 15.38 -4.10 29.11
CA HIS A 331 14.58 -2.88 29.15
C HIS A 331 13.24 -3.14 28.48
N SER A 332 12.16 -2.58 29.03
CA SER A 332 10.84 -2.66 28.42
C SER A 332 10.11 -1.33 28.48
N LEU A 333 9.18 -1.15 27.54
CA LEU A 333 8.32 0.03 27.46
C LEU A 333 6.97 -0.32 26.85
N SER A 334 5.94 0.40 27.26
CA SER A 334 4.59 0.29 26.67
C SER A 334 4.31 1.44 25.72
N ILE A 335 3.70 1.12 24.58
CA ILE A 335 3.28 2.11 23.59
C ILE A 335 2.02 2.83 24.06
N LYS A 336 2.01 4.17 23.90
CA LYS A 336 0.93 5.03 24.41
C LYS A 336 -0.06 5.52 23.36
N ARG A 337 0.29 5.39 22.08
CA ARG A 337 -0.53 5.82 20.94
C ARG A 337 -0.18 5.01 19.71
N HIS A 338 -1.06 5.02 18.72
CA HIS A 338 -0.80 4.37 17.44
C HIS A 338 0.42 4.97 16.73
N HIS A 339 1.20 4.09 16.09
CA HIS A 339 2.30 4.49 15.21
C HIS A 339 2.32 3.55 14.00
N PHE A 340 2.12 4.11 12.81
CA PHE A 340 2.38 3.35 11.57
C PHE A 340 3.82 2.88 11.51
N SER A 341 4.77 3.78 11.77
CA SER A 341 6.21 3.48 11.85
C SER A 341 6.83 4.18 13.06
N LYS A 342 7.73 3.50 13.76
CA LYS A 342 8.49 4.07 14.87
C LYS A 342 9.82 3.34 15.07
N ARG A 343 10.91 4.10 15.12
CA ARG A 343 12.21 3.60 15.60
C ARG A 343 12.25 3.69 17.13
N ILE A 344 12.67 2.61 17.77
CA ILE A 344 12.89 2.57 19.21
C ILE A 344 14.27 1.97 19.46
N PHE A 345 15.00 2.57 20.40
CA PHE A 345 16.32 2.11 20.79
C PHE A 345 16.50 2.24 22.29
N VAL A 346 17.42 1.43 22.80
CA VAL A 346 17.86 1.44 24.20
C VAL A 346 19.37 1.66 24.22
N GLU A 347 19.81 2.60 25.06
CA GLU A 347 21.23 2.89 25.25
C GLU A 347 21.78 2.06 26.41
N PHE A 348 22.96 1.53 26.18
CA PHE A 348 23.64 0.65 27.11
C PHE A 348 25.07 1.08 27.34
N GLN A 349 25.32 1.70 28.49
CA GLN A 349 26.64 2.23 28.82
C GLN A 349 27.60 1.14 29.30
N LYS A 350 28.85 1.26 28.88
CA LYS A 350 29.93 0.33 29.19
C LYS A 350 30.18 0.28 30.70
N ARG A 351 30.18 -0.93 31.27
CA ARG A 351 30.50 -1.19 32.69
C ARG A 351 31.96 -1.61 32.92
N TRP A 352 32.60 -2.14 31.89
CA TRP A 352 33.98 -2.62 31.93
C TRP A 352 34.96 -1.57 31.37
N ILE A 353 36.26 -1.76 31.60
CA ILE A 353 37.29 -0.93 30.94
C ILE A 353 37.19 -1.10 29.42
N LEU A 354 37.03 -2.34 28.97
CA LEU A 354 36.71 -2.74 27.59
C LEU A 354 35.53 -3.69 27.62
N TRP A 355 34.64 -3.62 26.63
CA TRP A 355 33.65 -4.67 26.45
C TRP A 355 34.36 -6.02 26.31
N PRO A 356 33.85 -7.10 26.95
CA PRO A 356 34.26 -8.47 26.64
C PRO A 356 34.35 -8.71 25.13
N ASP A 357 35.38 -9.43 24.72
CA ASP A 357 35.58 -9.80 23.32
C ASP A 357 34.57 -10.87 22.91
N GLY A 358 34.04 -10.77 21.69
CA GLY A 358 33.19 -11.79 21.09
C GLY A 358 31.80 -11.29 20.69
N GLU A 359 30.94 -12.25 20.37
CA GLU A 359 29.59 -12.00 19.85
C GLU A 359 28.61 -11.65 20.98
N TYR A 360 27.98 -10.49 20.86
CA TYR A 360 26.84 -10.11 21.67
C TYR A 360 25.57 -10.43 20.92
N ARG A 361 24.58 -10.98 21.63
CA ARG A 361 23.23 -11.23 21.08
C ARG A 361 22.23 -10.26 21.69
N GLY A 362 21.31 -9.76 20.88
CA GLY A 362 20.23 -8.88 21.28
C GLY A 362 18.91 -9.45 20.82
N THR A 363 17.93 -9.51 21.71
CA THR A 363 16.57 -9.90 21.36
C THR A 363 15.66 -8.69 21.51
N VAL A 364 14.88 -8.40 20.47
CA VAL A 364 13.82 -7.39 20.51
C VAL A 364 12.50 -8.11 20.34
N THR A 365 11.58 -7.94 21.28
CA THR A 365 10.27 -8.60 21.24
C THR A 365 9.18 -7.56 21.32
N LEU A 366 8.32 -7.53 20.31
CA LEU A 366 7.03 -6.87 20.40
C LEU A 366 6.02 -7.88 20.96
N ARG A 367 5.27 -7.49 21.99
CA ARG A 367 4.19 -8.26 22.59
C ARG A 367 2.88 -7.51 22.42
N ARG A 368 1.87 -8.18 21.87
CA ARG A 368 0.52 -7.62 21.70
C ARG A 368 -0.51 -8.50 22.39
N HIS A 369 -1.37 -7.86 23.18
CA HIS A 369 -2.56 -8.46 23.76
C HIS A 369 -3.74 -8.33 22.79
N GLN A 370 -4.45 -9.44 22.54
CA GLN A 370 -5.65 -9.50 21.71
C GLN A 370 -6.75 -10.19 22.51
N GLY A 371 -7.49 -9.42 23.32
CA GLY A 371 -8.38 -9.99 24.33
C GLY A 371 -7.57 -10.75 25.39
N ASN A 372 -7.84 -12.04 25.54
CA ASN A 372 -7.09 -12.91 26.46
C ASN A 372 -5.83 -13.51 25.83
N ASP A 373 -5.66 -13.40 24.51
CA ASP A 373 -4.52 -13.97 23.81
C ASP A 373 -3.32 -13.00 23.84
N VAL A 374 -2.13 -13.56 24.02
CA VAL A 374 -0.86 -12.82 23.95
C VAL A 374 -0.06 -13.37 22.79
N LYS A 375 0.38 -12.48 21.91
CA LYS A 375 1.24 -12.85 20.78
C LYS A 375 2.54 -12.06 20.82
N ASP A 376 3.65 -12.79 20.79
CA ASP A 376 5.00 -12.26 20.77
C ASP A 376 5.58 -12.33 19.35
N TYR A 377 6.30 -11.29 18.96
CA TYR A 377 7.01 -11.13 17.70
C TYR A 377 8.48 -10.87 18.02
N PRO A 378 9.28 -11.92 18.30
CA PRO A 378 10.70 -11.77 18.60
C PRO A 378 11.53 -11.66 17.32
N VAL A 379 12.55 -10.80 17.36
CA VAL A 379 13.66 -10.79 16.41
C VAL A 379 14.97 -10.82 17.17
N GLU A 380 15.96 -11.49 16.58
CA GLU A 380 17.31 -11.57 17.11
C GLU A 380 18.29 -10.79 16.25
N HIS A 381 19.23 -10.16 16.91
CA HIS A 381 20.33 -9.42 16.32
C HIS A 381 21.63 -9.85 17.00
N SER A 382 22.74 -9.76 16.28
CA SER A 382 24.05 -9.93 16.88
C SER A 382 25.04 -8.89 16.41
N VAL A 383 26.11 -8.73 17.19
CA VAL A 383 27.23 -7.86 16.88
C VAL A 383 28.51 -8.42 17.46
N GLU A 384 29.59 -8.30 16.70
CA GLU A 384 30.90 -8.70 17.17
C GLU A 384 31.60 -7.51 17.86
N MET A 385 32.07 -7.69 19.10
CA MET A 385 32.89 -6.71 19.80
C MET A 385 34.37 -7.08 19.67
N ARG A 386 35.15 -6.29 18.93
CA ARG A 386 36.60 -6.49 18.75
C ARG A 386 37.41 -5.21 18.87
#